data_AF-A0A497CSB7-F1
#
_entry.id   AF-A0A497CSB7-F1
#
_cell.length_a   1.000
_cell.length_b   1.000
_cell.length_c   1.000
_cell.angle_alpha   90.00
_cell.angle_beta   90.00
_cell.angle_gamma   90.00
#
_symmetry.space_group_name_H-M   'P 1'
#
loop_
_entity.id
_entity.type
_entity.pdbx_description
1 polymer ?
#
loop_
_entity_poly.entity_id
_entity_poly.type
_entity_poly.pdbx_seq_one_letter_code
_entity_poly.pdbx_strand_id
1 'polypeptide(L)'
;MKKRFAYELIVGIIGLIAVFLFGSAGMAALALLVAHPFIGKKKADERESQLFNKVGNTTAAITLLACVAIFLAGDFVVNGFPIGENWLFLVAYSFLIAHGGAGLIILKKG
;
A
#
# COMPACT_ATOMS: atom_id res chain seq x y z
N MET A 1 8.35 -10.78 10.55
CA MET A 1 7.74 -10.09 9.37
C MET A 1 7.21 -8.65 9.63
N LYS A 2 6.78 -8.28 10.85
CA LYS A 2 6.14 -6.99 11.18
C LYS A 2 6.84 -5.71 10.67
N LYS A 3 8.18 -5.64 10.74
CA LYS A 3 8.95 -4.48 10.28
C LYS A 3 8.78 -4.20 8.77
N ARG A 4 8.62 -5.25 7.94
CA ARG A 4 8.36 -5.11 6.49
C ARG A 4 7.00 -4.47 6.24
N PHE A 5 5.96 -4.97 6.91
CA PHE A 5 4.62 -4.41 6.82
C PHE A 5 4.51 -2.98 7.34
N ALA A 6 5.20 -2.65 8.44
CA ALA A 6 5.31 -1.27 8.89
C ALA A 6 5.97 -0.38 7.83
N TYR A 7 7.01 -0.88 7.18
CA TYR A 7 7.69 -0.14 6.12
C TYR A 7 6.80 0.09 4.90
N GLU A 8 6.11 -0.94 4.41
CA GLU A 8 5.14 -0.82 3.33
C GLU A 8 4.04 0.20 3.64
N LEU A 9 3.50 0.16 4.86
CA LEU A 9 2.47 1.11 5.30
C LEU A 9 3.00 2.55 5.27
N ILE A 10 4.21 2.79 5.78
CA ILE A 10 4.83 4.12 5.77
C ILE A 10 5.05 4.60 4.33
N VAL A 11 5.64 3.76 3.48
CA VAL A 11 5.88 4.11 2.07
C VAL A 11 4.57 4.37 1.34
N GLY A 12 3.54 3.56 1.58
CA GLY A 12 2.21 3.75 1.02
C GLY A 12 1.58 5.09 1.44
N ILE A 13 1.64 5.46 2.71
CA ILE A 13 1.12 6.74 3.20
C ILE A 13 1.88 7.92 2.58
N ILE A 14 3.23 7.87 2.59
CA ILE A 14 4.06 8.93 2.01
C ILE A 14 3.74 9.09 0.52
N GLY A 15 3.67 7.98 -0.22
CA GLY A 15 3.37 8.00 -1.65
C GLY A 15 1.98 8.50 -1.99
N LEU A 16 0.97 8.09 -1.21
CA LEU A 16 -0.40 8.58 -1.40
C LEU A 16 -0.49 10.10 -1.19
N ILE A 17 0.12 10.61 -0.13
CA ILE A 17 0.21 12.06 0.13
C ILE A 17 0.97 12.76 -1.01
N ALA A 18 2.09 12.18 -1.47
CA ALA A 18 2.88 12.75 -2.54
C ALA A 18 2.09 12.84 -3.86
N VAL A 19 1.26 11.85 -4.20
CA VAL A 19 0.40 11.91 -5.39
C VAL A 19 -0.65 13.00 -5.27
N PHE A 20 -1.27 13.17 -4.10
CA PHE A 20 -2.22 14.26 -3.90
C PHE A 20 -1.59 15.65 -3.93
N LEU A 21 -0.32 15.78 -3.57
CA LEU A 21 0.39 17.07 -3.57
C LEU A 21 1.09 17.40 -4.89
N PHE A 22 1.56 16.39 -5.63
CA PHE A 22 2.45 16.56 -6.78
C PHE A 22 1.99 15.79 -8.04
N GLY A 23 0.81 15.17 -8.02
CA GLY A 23 0.28 14.38 -9.12
C GLY A 23 1.19 13.19 -9.46
N SER A 24 1.50 13.03 -10.75
CA SER A 24 2.32 11.94 -11.26
C SER A 24 3.75 11.95 -10.71
N ALA A 25 4.31 13.12 -10.38
CA ALA A 25 5.63 13.23 -9.75
C ALA A 25 5.67 12.55 -8.36
N GLY A 26 4.53 12.43 -7.69
CA GLY A 26 4.39 11.68 -6.44
C GLY A 26 4.71 10.19 -6.58
N MET A 27 4.75 9.64 -7.79
CA MET A 27 5.18 8.26 -8.02
C MET A 27 6.64 8.01 -7.63
N ALA A 28 7.47 9.05 -7.53
CA ALA A 28 8.87 8.94 -7.13
C ALA A 28 9.03 8.31 -5.73
N ALA A 29 8.03 8.40 -4.86
CA ALA A 29 8.06 7.76 -3.54
C ALA A 29 8.10 6.21 -3.61
N LEU A 30 7.75 5.59 -4.74
CA LEU A 30 7.99 4.15 -4.96
C LEU A 30 9.46 3.77 -4.87
N ALA A 31 10.39 4.71 -5.16
CA ALA A 31 11.83 4.46 -5.04
C ALA A 31 12.23 4.08 -3.60
N LEU A 32 11.45 4.48 -2.59
CA LEU A 32 11.67 4.05 -1.21
C LEU A 32 11.66 2.52 -1.09
N LEU A 33 10.82 1.81 -1.86
CA LEU A 33 10.75 0.35 -1.84
C LEU A 33 12.09 -0.36 -2.15
N VAL A 34 13.10 0.34 -2.67
CA VAL A 34 14.47 -0.20 -2.81
C VAL A 34 15.04 -0.71 -1.48
N ALA A 35 14.62 -0.13 -0.34
CA ALA A 35 15.07 -0.56 0.98
C ALA A 35 14.34 -1.81 1.49
N HIS A 36 13.23 -2.20 0.87
CA HIS A 36 12.35 -3.28 1.34
C HIS A 36 13.05 -4.63 1.56
N PRO A 37 13.94 -5.12 0.66
CA PRO A 37 14.65 -6.39 0.86
C PRO A 37 15.54 -6.42 2.11
N PHE A 38 16.01 -5.24 2.54
CA PHE A 38 16.92 -5.08 3.68
C PHE A 38 16.19 -4.93 5.02
N ILE A 39 14.86 -4.82 5.02
CA ILE A 39 14.07 -4.62 6.23
C ILE A 39 13.45 -5.95 6.69
N GLY A 40 13.59 -6.27 7.97
CA GLY A 40 12.91 -7.42 8.59
C GLY A 40 13.54 -8.79 8.33
N LYS A 41 12.78 -9.85 8.66
CA LYS A 41 13.21 -11.25 8.59
C LYS A 41 13.09 -11.77 7.15
N LYS A 42 14.11 -12.48 6.65
CA LYS A 42 14.14 -13.01 5.27
C LYS A 42 13.34 -14.30 5.08
N LYS A 43 13.30 -15.17 6.09
CA LYS A 43 12.54 -16.44 6.05
C LYS A 43 11.36 -16.38 7.01
N ALA A 44 10.17 -16.65 6.50
CA ALA A 44 9.00 -16.90 7.33
C ALA A 44 9.07 -18.32 7.91
N ASP A 45 8.62 -18.50 9.15
CA ASP A 45 8.24 -19.84 9.62
C ASP A 45 6.90 -20.29 9.02
N GLU A 46 6.53 -21.57 9.19
CA GLU A 46 5.32 -22.14 8.59
C GLU A 46 4.05 -21.37 9.01
N ARG A 47 4.00 -20.94 10.27
CA ARG A 47 2.91 -20.12 10.81
C ARG A 47 2.87 -18.74 10.17
N GLU A 48 4.00 -18.05 10.09
CA GLU A 48 4.14 -16.76 9.40
C GLU A 48 3.71 -16.89 7.92
N SER A 49 3.98 -18.01 7.26
CA SER A 49 3.56 -18.28 5.88
C SER A 49 2.05 -18.43 5.73
N GLN A 50 1.39 -19.14 6.65
CA GLN A 50 -0.09 -19.25 6.64
C GLN A 50 -0.75 -17.89 6.91
N LEU A 51 -0.21 -17.13 7.86
CA LEU A 51 -0.68 -15.77 8.15
C LEU A 51 -0.46 -14.83 6.95
N PHE A 52 0.63 -15.01 6.18
CA PHE A 52 0.89 -14.24 4.96
C PHE A 52 -0.22 -14.41 3.92
N ASN A 53 -0.76 -15.60 3.73
CA ASN A 53 -1.90 -15.83 2.83
C ASN A 53 -3.15 -15.08 3.30
N LYS A 54 -3.43 -15.08 4.62
CA LYS A 54 -4.55 -14.32 5.19
C LYS A 54 -4.37 -12.81 5.01
N VAL A 55 -3.14 -12.32 5.15
CA VAL A 55 -2.78 -10.93 4.86
C VAL A 55 -3.04 -10.63 3.38
N GLY A 56 -2.60 -11.50 2.46
CA GLY A 56 -2.85 -11.37 1.02
C GLY A 56 -4.34 -11.25 0.66
N ASN A 57 -5.18 -12.14 1.20
CA ASN A 57 -6.64 -12.08 0.95
C ASN A 57 -7.27 -10.78 1.48
N THR A 58 -6.86 -10.35 2.69
CA THR A 58 -7.34 -9.09 3.27
C THR A 58 -6.89 -7.89 2.45
N THR A 59 -5.64 -7.93 1.96
CA THR A 59 -5.06 -6.90 1.08
C THR A 59 -5.84 -6.78 -0.22
N ALA A 60 -6.13 -7.91 -0.86
CA ALA A 60 -6.88 -7.95 -2.12
C ALA A 60 -8.29 -7.36 -1.94
N ALA A 61 -8.99 -7.74 -0.87
CA ALA A 61 -10.33 -7.21 -0.58
C ALA A 61 -10.31 -5.68 -0.34
N ILE A 62 -9.38 -5.18 0.47
CA ILE A 62 -9.27 -3.74 0.75
C ILE A 62 -8.84 -2.97 -0.50
N THR A 63 -7.89 -3.51 -1.28
CA THR A 63 -7.43 -2.88 -2.52
C THR A 63 -8.56 -2.82 -3.56
N LEU A 64 -9.39 -3.86 -3.66
CA LEU A 64 -10.56 -3.85 -4.53
C LEU A 64 -11.54 -2.72 -4.15
N LEU A 65 -11.82 -2.56 -2.85
CA LEU A 65 -12.65 -1.44 -2.37
C LEU A 65 -12.02 -0.08 -2.69
N ALA A 66 -10.69 0.03 -2.57
CA ALA A 66 -9.96 1.24 -2.96
C ALA A 66 -10.06 1.51 -4.47
N CYS A 67 -9.96 0.48 -5.33
CA CYS A 67 -10.16 0.62 -6.77
C CYS A 67 -11.57 1.14 -7.10
N VAL A 68 -12.60 0.64 -6.44
CA VAL A 68 -13.98 1.13 -6.61
C VAL A 68 -14.08 2.60 -6.19
N ALA A 69 -13.52 2.96 -5.03
CA ALA A 69 -13.52 4.35 -4.56
C ALA A 69 -12.79 5.29 -5.52
N ILE A 70 -11.61 4.89 -6.02
CA ILE A 70 -10.81 5.67 -6.98
C ILE A 70 -11.56 5.82 -8.31
N PHE A 71 -12.20 4.75 -8.79
CA PHE A 71 -13.01 4.78 -10.00
C PHE A 71 -14.18 5.76 -9.89
N LEU A 72 -14.95 5.68 -8.80
CA LEU A 72 -16.07 6.60 -8.55
C LEU A 72 -15.63 8.05 -8.34
N ALA A 73 -14.40 8.25 -7.86
CA ALA A 73 -13.80 9.56 -7.65
C ALA A 73 -13.03 10.07 -8.88
N GLY A 74 -13.07 9.38 -10.02
CA GLY A 74 -12.22 9.66 -11.19
C GLY A 74 -12.29 11.09 -11.72
N ASP A 75 -13.48 11.71 -11.65
CA ASP A 75 -13.71 13.08 -12.14
C ASP A 75 -13.31 14.17 -11.11
N PHE A 76 -12.93 13.79 -9.89
CA PHE A 76 -12.49 14.77 -8.89
C PHE A 76 -11.05 15.22 -9.12
N VAL A 77 -10.82 16.51 -8.81
CA VAL A 77 -9.51 17.15 -8.89
C VAL A 77 -9.06 17.53 -7.48
N VAL A 78 -7.88 17.06 -7.08
CA VAL A 78 -7.27 17.33 -5.77
C VAL A 78 -5.96 18.07 -6.00
N ASN A 79 -5.83 19.28 -5.43
CA ASN A 79 -4.64 20.13 -5.58
C ASN A 79 -4.22 20.38 -7.04
N GLY A 80 -5.19 20.49 -7.96
CA GLY A 80 -4.94 20.66 -9.39
C GLY A 80 -4.63 19.37 -10.16
N PHE A 81 -4.62 18.21 -9.49
CA PHE A 81 -4.36 16.91 -10.11
C PHE A 81 -5.64 16.06 -10.16
N PRO A 82 -6.10 15.65 -11.35
CA PRO A 82 -7.26 14.78 -11.47
C PRO A 82 -6.96 13.36 -10.95
N ILE A 83 -7.89 12.80 -10.18
CA ILE A 83 -7.79 11.44 -9.63
C ILE A 83 -7.71 10.41 -10.77
N GLY A 84 -8.53 10.58 -11.81
CA GLY A 84 -8.59 9.67 -12.95
C GLY A 84 -7.26 9.51 -13.70
N GLU A 85 -6.43 10.56 -13.80
CA GLU A 85 -5.11 10.45 -14.45
C GLU A 85 -4.07 9.76 -13.57
N ASN A 86 -4.25 9.82 -12.25
CA ASN A 86 -3.30 9.29 -11.26
C ASN A 86 -3.76 7.95 -10.66
N TRP A 87 -4.80 7.33 -11.24
CA TRP A 87 -5.51 6.17 -10.67
C TRP A 87 -4.56 5.02 -10.32
N LEU A 88 -3.60 4.70 -11.20
CA LEU A 88 -2.68 3.58 -11.00
C LEU A 88 -1.79 3.80 -9.78
N PHE A 89 -1.30 5.04 -9.60
CA PHE A 89 -0.45 5.39 -8.46
C PHE A 89 -1.25 5.35 -7.16
N LEU A 90 -2.48 5.86 -7.18
CA LEU A 90 -3.39 5.80 -6.04
C LEU A 90 -3.71 4.34 -5.65
N VAL A 91 -3.93 3.45 -6.62
CA VAL A 91 -4.14 2.01 -6.39
C VAL A 91 -2.88 1.37 -5.80
N ALA A 92 -1.70 1.64 -6.37
CA ALA A 92 -0.44 1.06 -5.90
C ALA A 92 -0.14 1.45 -4.45
N TYR A 93 -0.29 2.72 -4.10
CA TYR A 93 -0.09 3.17 -2.72
C TYR A 93 -1.19 2.68 -1.78
N SER A 94 -2.44 2.60 -2.24
CA SER A 94 -3.53 1.99 -1.48
C SER A 94 -3.28 0.50 -1.21
N PHE A 95 -2.71 -0.23 -2.16
CA PHE A 95 -2.27 -1.62 -1.97
C PHE A 95 -1.21 -1.73 -0.89
N LEU A 96 -0.18 -0.87 -0.90
CA LEU A 96 0.87 -0.87 0.13
C LEU A 96 0.31 -0.56 1.53
N ILE A 97 -0.61 0.40 1.62
CA ILE A 97 -1.31 0.73 2.87
C ILE A 97 -2.13 -0.47 3.35
N ALA A 98 -2.90 -1.09 2.44
CA ALA A 98 -3.71 -2.26 2.75
C ALA A 98 -2.85 -3.45 3.20
N HIS A 99 -1.75 -3.73 2.49
CA HIS A 99 -0.85 -4.84 2.79
C HIS A 99 -0.12 -4.64 4.11
N GLY A 100 0.46 -3.45 4.30
CA GLY A 100 1.13 -3.06 5.52
C GLY A 100 0.19 -3.06 6.73
N GLY A 101 -1.00 -2.46 6.60
CA GLY A 101 -2.01 -2.42 7.64
C GLY A 101 -2.53 -3.82 8.01
N ALA A 102 -2.92 -4.62 7.01
CA ALA A 102 -3.38 -6.00 7.23
C ALA A 102 -2.29 -6.85 7.89
N GLY A 103 -1.05 -6.74 7.42
CA GLY A 103 0.10 -7.44 7.98
C GLY A 103 0.33 -7.11 9.45
N LEU A 104 0.29 -5.83 9.83
CA LEU A 104 0.46 -5.41 11.22
C LEU A 104 -0.67 -5.89 12.13
N ILE A 105 -1.92 -5.85 11.66
CA ILE A 105 -3.09 -6.28 12.45
C ILE A 105 -3.10 -7.80 12.64
N ILE A 106 -2.90 -8.56 11.57
CA ILE A 106 -3.02 -10.02 11.57
C ILE A 106 -1.85 -10.67 12.31
N LEU A 107 -0.61 -10.21 12.09
CA LEU A 107 0.57 -10.72 12.80
C LEU A 107 0.66 -10.27 14.26
N LYS A 108 -0.16 -9.31 14.71
CA LYS A 108 -0.27 -8.96 16.13
C LYS A 108 -1.20 -9.90 16.89
N LYS A 109 -2.19 -10.48 16.21
CA LYS A 109 -3.22 -11.36 16.80
C LYS A 109 -2.86 -12.84 16.80
N GLY A 110 -1.86 -13.24 16.01
CA GLY A 110 -1.21 -14.56 16.10
C GLY A 110 0.04 -14.47 16.95
#